data_AF-A0A396HMQ3-F1
#
_entry.id   AF-A0A396HMQ3-F1
#
_cell.length_a   1.000
_cell.length_b   1.000
_cell.length_c   1.000
_cell.angle_alpha   90.00
_cell.angle_beta   90.00
_cell.angle_gamma   90.00
#
_symmetry.space_group_name_H-M   'P 1'
#
loop_
_entity.id
_entity.type
_entity.pdbx_description
1 polymer ?
#
loop_
_entity_poly.entity_id
_entity_poly.type
_entity_poly.pdbx_seq_one_letter_code
_entity_poly.pdbx_strand_id
1 'polypeptide(L)'
;MDSLTLARVPHSSIFKLFFVDIRKVSGVDWVLFYVLKIGIDNSWKEIVARPKVLNEKYFFKKPVYSGGNDLYWILKESVIVMDVDKEVIVREYPLPPLRVCRYLDVEYLWMGNHLSCIVHEDPIKTFQIYILDINSGKWSLYHEMVLFDYVVACGQLSVNDTKMILISILFGMNEQIIFQLCFPTKEKSATYFKKSILVTMSRLDD
;
A
#
# COMPACT_ATOMS: atom_id res chain seq x y z
N MET A 1 -3.13 -13.59 6.04
CA MET A 1 -1.81 -12.91 6.04
C MET A 1 -1.92 -11.84 7.09
N ASP A 2 -1.11 -11.98 8.12
CA ASP A 2 -1.13 -11.18 9.33
C ASP A 2 -0.36 -9.90 9.05
N SER A 3 -1.02 -8.74 9.09
CA SER A 3 -0.37 -7.47 8.83
C SER A 3 0.02 -6.78 10.13
N LEU A 4 1.34 -6.76 10.37
CA LEU A 4 1.99 -6.08 11.48
C LEU A 4 2.56 -4.74 10.99
N THR A 5 2.44 -3.68 11.77
CA THR A 5 3.10 -2.40 11.47
C THR A 5 3.64 -1.75 12.73
N LEU A 6 4.90 -1.33 12.65
CA LEU A 6 5.57 -0.52 13.67
C LEU A 6 5.30 0.95 13.38
N ALA A 7 4.82 1.69 14.37
CA ALA A 7 4.69 3.14 14.32
C ALA A 7 5.35 3.77 15.54
N ARG A 8 5.91 4.96 15.35
CA ARG A 8 6.40 5.80 16.44
C ARG A 8 5.27 6.73 16.87
N VAL A 9 5.02 6.89 18.16
CA VAL A 9 4.05 7.91 18.61
C VAL A 9 4.70 9.30 18.44
N PRO A 10 4.07 10.23 17.70
CA PRO A 10 4.64 11.56 17.47
C PRO A 10 5.01 12.27 18.75
N HIS A 11 6.08 13.07 18.68
CA HIS A 11 6.62 13.84 19.81
C HIS A 11 6.97 13.00 21.05
N SER A 12 7.19 11.70 20.89
CA SER A 12 7.63 10.79 21.95
C SER A 12 8.75 9.85 21.48
N SER A 13 9.30 9.07 22.41
CA SER A 13 10.20 7.95 22.15
C SER A 13 9.48 6.59 22.10
N ILE A 14 8.16 6.59 22.17
CA ILE A 14 7.36 5.37 22.26
C ILE A 14 7.17 4.77 20.87
N PHE A 15 7.40 3.47 20.77
CA PHE A 15 7.10 2.68 19.59
C PHE A 15 5.96 1.71 19.89
N LYS A 16 5.01 1.63 18.98
CA LYS A 16 3.84 0.75 19.06
C LYS A 16 3.85 -0.19 17.87
N LEU A 17 3.66 -1.48 18.14
CA LEU A 17 3.32 -2.47 17.12
C LEU A 17 1.81 -2.58 17.05
N PHE A 18 1.27 -2.44 15.84
CA PHE A 18 -0.14 -2.68 15.58
C PHE A 18 -0.31 -3.93 14.73
N PHE A 19 -1.35 -4.69 15.05
CA PHE A 19 -1.62 -6.00 14.47
C PHE A 19 -3.12 -6.14 14.20
N VAL A 20 -3.47 -6.81 13.10
CA VAL A 20 -4.86 -7.18 12.82
C VAL A 20 -4.99 -8.69 12.75
N ASP A 21 -6.01 -9.21 13.44
CA ASP A 21 -6.40 -10.62 13.44
C ASP A 21 -7.80 -10.76 12.85
N ILE A 22 -8.09 -11.92 12.26
CA ILE A 22 -9.45 -12.29 11.86
C ILE A 22 -9.86 -13.52 12.66
N ARG A 23 -10.98 -13.43 13.38
CA ARG A 23 -11.56 -14.56 14.09
C ARG A 23 -12.98 -14.84 13.64
N LYS A 24 -13.29 -16.11 13.41
CA LYS A 24 -14.65 -16.56 13.14
C LYS A 24 -15.35 -16.91 14.44
N VAL A 25 -16.40 -16.17 14.79
CA VAL A 25 -17.21 -16.40 15.99
C VAL A 25 -18.66 -16.58 15.55
N SER A 26 -19.23 -17.74 15.83
CA SER A 26 -20.64 -18.05 15.49
C SER A 26 -21.00 -17.83 14.01
N GLY A 27 -20.06 -18.14 13.11
CA GLY A 27 -20.26 -18.00 11.67
C GLY A 27 -20.07 -16.58 11.11
N VAL A 28 -19.86 -15.59 11.99
CA VAL A 28 -19.50 -14.22 11.61
C VAL A 28 -18.00 -14.04 11.77
N ASP A 29 -17.37 -13.44 10.78
CA ASP A 29 -15.95 -13.11 10.87
C ASP A 29 -15.76 -11.72 11.49
N TRP A 30 -14.83 -11.65 12.44
CA TRP A 30 -14.51 -10.47 13.22
C TRP A 30 -13.10 -10.00 12.89
N VAL A 31 -12.96 -8.71 12.59
CA VAL A 31 -11.66 -8.06 12.44
C VAL A 31 -11.30 -7.42 13.76
N LEU A 32 -10.19 -7.87 14.35
CA LEU A 32 -9.70 -7.46 15.66
C LEU A 32 -8.40 -6.69 15.50
N PHE A 33 -8.35 -5.47 16.01
CA PHE A 33 -7.14 -4.65 15.98
C PHE A 33 -6.49 -4.67 17.36
N TYR A 34 -5.17 -4.89 17.38
CA TYR A 34 -4.36 -4.94 18.58
C TYR A 34 -3.21 -3.95 18.52
N VAL A 35 -2.74 -3.57 19.71
CA VAL A 35 -1.53 -2.76 19.90
C VAL A 35 -0.66 -3.35 21.00
N LEU A 36 0.65 -3.20 20.83
CA LEU A 36 1.67 -3.50 21.83
C LEU A 36 2.65 -2.34 21.91
N LYS A 37 2.80 -1.70 23.07
CA LYS A 37 3.85 -0.70 23.29
C LYS A 37 5.17 -1.41 23.59
N ILE A 38 6.12 -1.30 22.66
CA ILE A 38 7.41 -1.98 22.78
C ILE A 38 8.17 -1.45 24.00
N GLY A 39 8.63 -2.36 24.85
CA GLY A 39 9.40 -2.05 26.05
C GLY A 39 8.57 -1.51 27.22
N ILE A 40 7.24 -1.46 27.09
CA ILE A 40 6.32 -1.01 28.14
C ILE A 40 5.31 -2.13 28.45
N ASP A 41 4.63 -2.64 27.43
CA ASP A 41 3.61 -3.66 27.59
C ASP A 41 4.20 -5.07 27.51
N ASN A 42 3.63 -6.00 28.29
CA ASN A 42 3.99 -7.42 28.25
C ASN A 42 2.97 -8.27 27.46
N SER A 43 1.90 -7.66 26.95
CA SER A 43 0.82 -8.34 26.23
C SER A 43 0.14 -7.41 25.23
N TRP A 44 -0.47 -8.01 24.21
CA TRP A 44 -1.27 -7.29 23.23
C TRP A 44 -2.55 -6.76 23.86
N LYS A 45 -2.82 -5.47 23.65
CA LYS A 45 -4.08 -4.83 24.01
C LYS A 45 -4.99 -4.80 22.79
N GLU A 46 -6.21 -5.30 22.93
CA GLU A 46 -7.25 -5.12 21.92
C GLU A 46 -7.69 -3.66 21.89
N ILE A 47 -7.73 -3.07 20.71
CA ILE A 47 -8.21 -1.71 20.48
C ILE A 47 -9.70 -1.73 20.16
N VAL A 48 -10.08 -2.54 19.17
CA VAL A 48 -11.45 -2.60 18.66
C VAL A 48 -11.69 -3.91 17.90
N ALA A 49 -12.89 -4.45 18.09
CA ALA A 49 -13.43 -5.58 17.35
C ALA A 49 -14.57 -5.10 16.46
N ARG A 50 -14.60 -5.54 15.19
CA ARG A 50 -15.69 -5.22 14.26
C ARG A 50 -16.16 -6.48 13.53
N PRO A 51 -17.47 -6.77 13.51
CA PRO A 51 -17.99 -7.81 12.64
C PRO A 51 -17.92 -7.33 11.19
N LYS A 52 -17.51 -8.21 10.28
CA LYS A 52 -17.62 -7.97 8.84
C LYS A 52 -18.08 -9.25 8.14
N VAL A 53 -18.91 -9.09 7.11
CA VAL A 53 -19.30 -10.20 6.24
C VAL A 53 -18.10 -10.51 5.36
N LEU A 54 -17.41 -11.61 5.66
CA LEU A 54 -16.15 -11.87 5.04
C LEU A 54 -16.24 -12.93 3.92
N ASN A 55 -15.96 -12.54 2.67
CA ASN A 55 -15.84 -13.48 1.53
C ASN A 55 -14.38 -13.91 1.32
N GLU A 56 -14.10 -15.14 1.75
CA GLU A 56 -12.99 -16.13 1.56
C GLU A 56 -11.56 -15.73 1.12
N LYS A 57 -11.25 -14.49 0.71
CA LYS A 57 -9.88 -14.07 0.38
C LYS A 57 -9.61 -12.66 0.90
N TYR A 58 -9.12 -12.59 2.14
CA TYR A 58 -8.57 -11.37 2.74
C TYR A 58 -7.18 -11.11 2.19
N PHE A 59 -7.08 -10.12 1.32
CA PHE A 59 -5.81 -9.46 1.07
C PHE A 59 -5.80 -8.18 1.90
N PHE A 60 -5.31 -8.27 3.14
CA PHE A 60 -4.86 -7.05 3.82
C PHE A 60 -3.58 -6.62 3.12
N LYS A 61 -3.57 -5.40 2.59
CA LYS A 61 -2.30 -4.77 2.23
C LYS A 61 -1.63 -4.30 3.51
N LYS A 62 -0.31 -4.13 3.46
CA LYS A 62 0.45 -3.60 4.59
C LYS A 62 -0.14 -2.23 4.98
N PRO A 63 -0.37 -1.96 6.27
CA PRO A 63 -0.79 -0.65 6.73
C PRO A 63 0.19 0.43 6.30
N VAL A 64 -0.34 1.61 6.01
CA VAL A 64 0.48 2.76 5.64
C VAL A 64 0.56 3.69 6.84
N TYR A 65 1.76 3.89 7.38
CA TYR A 65 1.99 4.83 8.47
C TYR A 65 2.41 6.19 7.88
N SER A 66 1.73 7.26 8.28
CA SER A 66 2.00 8.63 7.79
C SER A 66 3.30 9.24 8.29
N GLY A 67 3.94 8.66 9.32
CA GLY A 67 5.00 9.31 10.08
C GLY A 67 4.49 10.31 11.13
N GLY A 68 3.18 10.59 11.13
CA GLY A 68 2.48 11.42 12.11
C GLY A 68 1.61 10.58 13.04
N ASN A 69 0.38 11.04 13.31
CA ASN A 69 -0.56 10.33 14.19
C ASN A 69 -1.36 9.24 13.47
N ASP A 70 -1.37 9.23 12.13
CA ASP A 70 -2.32 8.41 11.39
C ASP A 70 -1.69 7.14 10.82
N LEU A 71 -2.34 6.02 11.11
CA LEU A 71 -2.08 4.70 10.52
C LEU A 71 -3.28 4.27 9.68
N TYR A 72 -3.05 4.02 8.39
CA TYR A 72 -4.07 3.66 7.41
C TYR A 72 -4.08 2.16 7.18
N TRP A 73 -5.15 1.50 7.64
CA TRP A 73 -5.42 0.09 7.43
C TRP A 73 -6.18 -0.10 6.12
N ILE A 74 -5.56 -0.77 5.17
CA ILE A 74 -6.14 -1.04 3.86
C ILE A 74 -6.90 -2.37 3.91
N LEU A 75 -8.22 -2.29 3.96
CA LEU A 75 -9.11 -3.44 3.90
C LEU A 75 -9.66 -3.61 2.47
N LYS A 76 -10.31 -4.74 2.20
CA LYS A 76 -10.90 -5.06 0.89
C LYS A 76 -11.96 -4.07 0.40
N GLU A 77 -12.59 -3.32 1.31
CA GLU A 77 -13.75 -2.46 1.01
C GLU A 77 -13.55 -1.02 1.47
N SER A 78 -12.62 -0.79 2.38
CA SER A 78 -12.43 0.51 3.01
C SER A 78 -11.00 0.69 3.50
N VAL A 79 -10.61 1.95 3.65
CA VAL A 79 -9.42 2.37 4.39
C VAL A 79 -9.85 2.86 5.75
N ILE A 80 -9.39 2.20 6.81
CA ILE A 80 -9.63 2.65 8.19
C ILE A 80 -8.43 3.47 8.66
N VAL A 81 -8.68 4.63 9.26
CA VAL A 81 -7.63 5.47 9.85
C VAL A 81 -7.66 5.34 11.37
N MET A 82 -6.51 4.99 11.91
CA MET A 82 -6.28 4.86 13.34
C MET A 82 -5.32 5.93 13.83
N ASP A 83 -5.68 6.60 14.93
CA ASP A 83 -4.79 7.47 15.68
C ASP A 83 -3.86 6.60 16.53
N VAL A 84 -2.55 6.64 16.23
CA VAL A 84 -1.54 5.80 16.86
C VAL A 84 -1.28 6.19 18.32
N ASP A 85 -1.49 7.45 18.69
CA ASP A 85 -1.31 7.92 20.06
C ASP A 85 -2.50 7.50 20.91
N LYS A 86 -3.70 7.86 20.45
CA LYS A 86 -4.96 7.62 21.17
C LYS A 86 -5.46 6.18 21.08
N GLU A 87 -4.91 5.39 20.14
CA GLU A 87 -5.31 3.99 19.93
C GLU A 87 -6.81 3.88 19.58
N VAL A 88 -7.31 4.74 18.69
CA VAL A 88 -8.72 4.76 18.28
C VAL A 88 -8.86 4.90 16.78
N ILE A 89 -9.95 4.35 16.22
CA ILE A 89 -10.32 4.61 14.82
C ILE A 89 -10.95 5.99 14.75
N VAL A 90 -10.37 6.86 13.94
CA VAL A 90 -10.84 8.25 13.78
C VAL A 90 -11.66 8.44 12.52
N ARG A 91 -11.39 7.68 11.44
CA ARG A 91 -12.07 7.82 10.15
C ARG A 91 -12.12 6.50 9.39
N GLU A 92 -13.03 6.41 8.44
CA GLU A 92 -13.13 5.32 7.48
C GLU A 92 -13.48 5.90 6.11
N TYR A 93 -12.76 5.47 5.08
CA TYR A 93 -12.92 5.94 3.71
C TYR A 93 -13.25 4.77 2.77
N PRO A 94 -14.02 5.00 1.71
CA PRO A 94 -14.18 3.99 0.67
C PRO A 94 -12.84 3.74 -0.04
N LEU A 95 -12.72 2.61 -0.74
CA LEU A 95 -11.63 2.40 -1.69
C LEU A 95 -11.78 3.31 -2.93
N PRO A 96 -10.70 3.57 -3.67
CA PRO A 96 -10.80 4.29 -4.95
C PRO A 96 -11.73 3.54 -5.91
N PRO A 97 -12.39 4.26 -6.84
CA PRO A 97 -13.26 3.65 -7.84
C PRO A 97 -12.44 2.86 -8.87
N LEU A 98 -12.03 1.64 -8.51
CA LEU A 98 -11.25 0.75 -9.36
C LEU A 98 -12.15 0.18 -10.47
N ARG A 99 -11.78 0.40 -11.74
CA ARG A 99 -12.45 -0.23 -12.89
C ARG A 99 -12.13 -1.73 -12.90
N VAL A 100 -12.96 -2.53 -12.23
CA VAL A 100 -13.05 -4.01 -12.33
C VAL A 100 -11.68 -4.70 -12.47
N CYS A 101 -10.70 -4.38 -11.62
CA CYS A 101 -9.41 -5.07 -11.68
C CYS A 101 -9.54 -6.42 -10.99
N ARG A 102 -9.70 -7.48 -11.78
CA ARG A 102 -9.83 -8.87 -11.31
C ARG A 102 -8.54 -9.42 -10.66
N TYR A 103 -7.44 -8.66 -10.68
CA TYR A 103 -6.12 -9.10 -10.18
C TYR A 103 -5.32 -7.95 -9.53
N LEU A 104 -5.68 -7.64 -8.27
CA LEU A 104 -4.83 -7.55 -7.05
C LEU A 104 -3.46 -6.83 -6.98
N ASP A 105 -2.91 -6.23 -8.03
CA ASP A 105 -1.68 -5.43 -7.92
C ASP A 105 -2.01 -3.96 -7.68
N VAL A 106 -2.42 -3.69 -6.44
CA VAL A 106 -2.62 -2.35 -5.90
C VAL A 106 -1.66 -2.10 -4.76
N GLU A 107 -0.92 -1.00 -4.81
CA GLU A 107 -0.02 -0.59 -3.74
C GLU A 107 -0.47 0.73 -3.11
N TYR A 108 -0.34 0.82 -1.79
CA TYR A 108 -0.71 2.01 -1.02
C TYR A 108 0.53 2.60 -0.37
N LEU A 109 0.69 3.91 -0.50
CA LEU A 109 1.87 4.62 -0.01
C LEU A 109 1.47 5.96 0.57
N TRP A 110 2.20 6.40 1.58
CA TRP A 110 2.13 7.77 2.04
C TRP A 110 3.09 8.62 1.22
N MET A 111 2.57 9.62 0.52
CA MET A 111 3.35 10.50 -0.35
C MET A 111 3.16 11.95 0.07
N GLY A 112 4.21 12.55 0.63
CA GLY A 112 4.18 13.90 1.17
C GLY A 112 3.18 14.03 2.32
N ASN A 113 1.95 14.44 2.00
CA ASN A 113 0.86 14.69 2.94
C ASN A 113 -0.45 13.95 2.61
N HIS A 114 -0.42 12.98 1.69
CA HIS A 114 -1.61 12.25 1.27
C HIS A 114 -1.35 10.76 1.13
N LEU A 115 -2.43 9.98 1.23
CA LEU A 115 -2.42 8.57 0.92
C LEU A 115 -2.63 8.39 -0.59
N SER A 116 -1.69 7.71 -1.22
CA SER A 116 -1.74 7.35 -2.64
C SER A 116 -2.08 5.87 -2.80
N CYS A 117 -2.83 5.57 -3.86
CA CYS A 117 -3.17 4.23 -4.30
C CYS A 117 -2.71 4.07 -5.74
N ILE A 118 -1.82 3.13 -5.99
CA ILE A 118 -1.22 2.87 -7.30
C ILE A 118 -1.85 1.61 -7.85
N VAL A 119 -2.49 1.74 -9.01
CA VAL A 119 -3.28 0.70 -9.65
C VAL A 119 -2.59 0.31 -10.94
N HIS A 120 -2.39 -1.00 -11.10
CA HIS A 120 -1.90 -1.60 -12.33
C HIS A 120 -3.11 -2.00 -13.19
N GLU A 121 -3.35 -1.32 -14.30
CA GLU A 121 -4.52 -1.61 -15.16
C GLU A 121 -4.22 -2.73 -16.19
N ASP A 122 -2.99 -2.75 -16.71
CA ASP A 122 -2.42 -3.84 -17.51
C ASP A 122 -1.01 -4.07 -16.93
N PRO A 123 -0.63 -5.31 -16.55
CA PRO A 123 0.70 -5.61 -15.99
C PRO A 123 1.87 -5.13 -16.87
N ILE A 124 1.58 -4.74 -18.11
CA ILE A 124 2.57 -4.32 -19.09
C ILE A 124 2.33 -2.89 -19.61
N LYS A 125 1.34 -2.08 -19.20
CA LYS A 125 1.09 -0.82 -19.96
C LYS A 125 0.88 0.48 -19.19
N THR A 126 0.09 0.49 -18.13
CA THR A 126 -0.30 1.76 -17.50
C THR A 126 -0.41 1.66 -15.99
N PHE A 127 0.04 2.71 -15.31
CA PHE A 127 -0.12 2.90 -13.87
C PHE A 127 -1.00 4.11 -13.65
N GLN A 128 -2.06 3.93 -12.87
CA GLN A 128 -2.89 5.03 -12.40
C GLN A 128 -2.63 5.25 -10.92
N ILE A 129 -2.36 6.49 -10.55
CA ILE A 129 -2.11 6.90 -9.18
C ILE A 129 -3.29 7.74 -8.74
N TYR A 130 -4.01 7.25 -7.73
CA TYR A 130 -5.10 7.95 -7.09
C TYR A 130 -4.62 8.53 -5.76
N ILE A 131 -5.07 9.73 -5.43
CA ILE A 131 -4.83 10.35 -4.12
C ILE A 131 -6.14 10.49 -3.36
N LEU A 132 -6.08 10.25 -2.05
CA LEU A 132 -7.18 10.47 -1.14
C LEU A 132 -7.14 11.91 -0.61
N ASP A 133 -8.18 12.67 -0.87
CA ASP A 133 -8.43 13.90 -0.12
C ASP A 133 -9.02 13.53 1.26
N ILE A 134 -8.22 13.72 2.30
CA ILE A 134 -8.57 13.39 3.68
C ILE A 134 -9.80 14.18 4.17
N ASN A 135 -10.02 15.39 3.67
CA ASN A 135 -11.13 16.24 4.10
C ASN A 135 -12.46 15.77 3.51
N SER A 136 -12.49 15.48 2.21
CA SER A 136 -13.70 15.02 1.53
C SER A 136 -13.90 13.51 1.55
N GLY A 137 -12.85 12.74 1.85
CA GLY A 137 -12.83 11.28 1.76
C GLY A 137 -12.92 10.75 0.34
N LYS A 138 -12.73 11.60 -0.67
CA LYS A 138 -12.83 11.23 -2.09
C LYS A 138 -11.46 10.92 -2.66
N TRP A 139 -11.43 9.91 -3.53
CA TRP A 139 -10.28 9.60 -4.36
C TRP A 139 -10.36 10.37 -5.67
N SER A 140 -9.22 10.88 -6.12
CA SER A 140 -9.06 11.53 -7.43
C SER A 140 -7.86 10.95 -8.15
N LEU A 141 -7.94 10.85 -9.49
CA LEU A 141 -6.78 10.47 -10.31
C LEU A 141 -5.78 11.62 -10.26
N TYR A 142 -4.58 11.34 -9.78
CA TYR A 142 -3.50 12.32 -9.63
C TYR A 142 -2.53 12.29 -10.80
N HIS A 143 -2.17 11.09 -11.25
CA HIS A 143 -1.22 10.90 -12.32
C HIS A 143 -1.52 9.59 -13.04
N GLU A 144 -1.34 9.58 -14.36
CA GLU A 144 -1.39 8.38 -15.18
C GLU A 144 -0.06 8.26 -15.91
N MET A 145 0.65 7.17 -15.63
CA MET A 145 1.88 6.84 -16.36
C MET A 145 1.56 5.83 -17.44
N VAL A 146 1.92 6.17 -18.67
CA VAL A 146 2.11 5.19 -19.74
C VAL A 146 3.44 4.46 -19.50
N LEU A 147 3.58 3.25 -20.04
CA LEU A 147 4.79 2.42 -20.00
C LEU A 147 6.06 3.28 -19.98
N PHE A 148 6.96 3.01 -19.04
CA PHE A 148 8.33 3.49 -19.12
C PHE A 148 8.86 3.23 -20.53
N ASP A 149 9.33 4.27 -21.22
CA ASP A 149 10.14 4.08 -22.42
C ASP A 149 11.45 3.41 -21.99
N TYR A 150 11.38 2.08 -21.95
CA TYR A 150 12.42 1.20 -21.43
C TYR A 150 13.73 1.39 -22.21
N VAL A 151 13.64 1.70 -23.50
CA VAL A 151 14.80 1.95 -24.36
C VAL A 151 15.56 3.18 -23.87
N VAL A 152 14.82 4.22 -23.50
CA VAL A 152 15.38 5.49 -23.00
C VAL A 152 15.87 5.37 -21.55
N ALA A 153 15.10 4.72 -20.66
CA ALA A 153 15.44 4.65 -19.24
C ALA A 153 16.57 3.65 -18.90
N CYS A 154 16.74 2.59 -19.70
CA CYS A 154 17.69 1.54 -19.37
C CYS A 154 18.98 1.51 -20.17
N GLY A 155 19.06 2.26 -21.28
CA GLY A 155 20.20 2.25 -22.19
C GLY A 155 20.36 0.89 -22.88
N GLN A 156 19.98 0.81 -24.16
CA GLN A 156 20.26 -0.30 -25.10
C GLN A 156 20.47 -1.71 -24.48
N LEU A 157 19.53 -2.18 -23.66
CA LEU A 157 19.42 -3.61 -23.39
C LEU A 157 18.69 -4.21 -24.58
N SER A 158 19.38 -4.99 -25.41
CA SER A 158 18.88 -5.52 -26.69
C SER A 158 17.44 -6.06 -26.58
N VAL A 159 16.52 -5.28 -27.17
CA VAL A 159 15.08 -5.24 -26.90
C VAL A 159 14.32 -6.31 -27.69
N ASN A 160 14.85 -7.54 -27.78
CA ASN A 160 14.17 -8.54 -28.62
C ASN A 160 13.38 -9.60 -27.86
N ASP A 161 13.56 -9.83 -26.56
CA ASP A 161 12.81 -10.93 -25.88
C ASP A 161 12.42 -10.71 -24.41
N THR A 162 12.77 -9.59 -23.77
CA THR A 162 12.63 -9.48 -22.31
C THR A 162 11.25 -8.97 -21.91
N LYS A 163 10.29 -9.89 -21.73
CA LYS A 163 9.04 -9.59 -21.03
C LYS A 163 9.39 -9.06 -19.63
N MET A 164 9.01 -7.83 -19.31
CA MET A 164 9.03 -7.32 -17.94
C MET A 164 7.99 -8.12 -17.14
N ILE A 165 8.42 -8.78 -16.07
CA ILE A 165 7.56 -9.73 -15.35
C ILE A 165 6.94 -9.11 -14.10
N LEU A 166 7.63 -8.18 -13.44
CA LEU A 166 7.15 -7.65 -12.17
C LEU A 166 7.70 -6.25 -11.88
N ILE A 167 6.80 -5.33 -11.54
CA ILE A 167 7.10 -4.03 -10.96
C ILE A 167 6.68 -4.09 -9.50
N SER A 168 7.65 -4.03 -8.59
CA SER A 168 7.36 -3.80 -7.17
C SER A 168 7.65 -2.35 -6.83
N ILE A 169 6.74 -1.72 -6.09
CA ILE A 169 6.95 -0.35 -5.63
C ILE A 169 7.64 -0.42 -4.28
N LEU A 170 8.85 0.14 -4.19
CA LEU A 170 9.68 0.01 -3.00
C LEU A 170 9.33 1.07 -1.95
N PHE A 171 9.15 2.31 -2.39
CA PHE A 171 9.00 3.46 -1.52
C PHE A 171 8.51 4.69 -2.30
N GLY A 172 7.74 5.54 -1.63
CA GLY A 172 7.39 6.87 -2.10
C GLY A 172 7.80 7.92 -1.05
N MET A 173 8.39 9.03 -1.47
CA MET A 173 8.67 10.18 -0.62
C MET A 173 8.47 11.47 -1.41
N ASN A 174 7.79 12.43 -0.78
CA ASN A 174 7.32 13.64 -1.44
C ASN A 174 6.49 13.27 -2.68
N GLU A 175 7.01 13.57 -3.87
CA GLU A 175 6.40 13.29 -5.18
C GLU A 175 7.20 12.26 -5.99
N GLN A 176 8.12 11.55 -5.34
CA GLN A 176 8.98 10.57 -6.00
C GLN A 176 8.61 9.15 -5.58
N ILE A 177 8.58 8.24 -6.56
CA ILE A 177 8.34 6.82 -6.34
C ILE A 177 9.51 6.04 -6.92
N ILE A 178 10.05 5.11 -6.12
CA ILE A 178 11.06 4.17 -6.59
C ILE A 178 10.36 2.88 -6.98
N PHE A 179 10.44 2.56 -8.26
CA PHE A 179 9.99 1.30 -8.83
C PHE A 179 11.18 0.35 -8.90
N GLN A 180 10.99 -0.90 -8.49
CA GLN A 180 11.90 -1.99 -8.77
C GLN A 180 11.33 -2.84 -9.90
N LEU A 181 12.05 -2.83 -11.02
CA LEU A 181 11.75 -3.61 -12.20
C LEU A 181 12.50 -4.95 -12.13
N CYS A 182 11.81 -6.06 -12.33
CA CYS A 182 12.40 -7.40 -12.41
C CYS A 182 12.34 -7.93 -13.84
N PHE A 183 13.49 -8.39 -14.35
CA PHE A 183 13.66 -8.90 -15.71
C PHE A 183 14.07 -10.38 -15.68
N PRO A 184 13.41 -11.28 -16.42
CA PRO A 184 13.88 -12.66 -16.57
C PRO A 184 15.22 -12.70 -17.31
N THR A 185 16.17 -13.49 -16.82
CA THR A 185 17.39 -13.78 -17.57
C THR A 185 17.16 -14.93 -18.55
N LYS A 186 17.79 -14.90 -19.73
CA LYS A 186 17.66 -15.96 -20.77
C LYS A 186 18.23 -17.32 -20.33
N GLU A 187 19.03 -17.37 -19.27
CA GLU A 187 19.60 -18.61 -18.76
C GLU A 187 18.58 -19.39 -17.92
N LYS A 188 18.46 -20.70 -18.21
CA LYS A 188 17.55 -21.65 -17.56
C LYS A 188 17.76 -21.73 -16.04
N SER A 189 17.18 -20.82 -15.28
CA SER A 189 16.75 -20.96 -13.89
C SER A 189 15.94 -19.72 -13.52
N ALA A 190 15.17 -19.75 -12.42
CA ALA A 190 14.33 -18.65 -11.96
C ALA A 190 15.13 -17.43 -11.43
N THR A 191 16.09 -16.94 -12.20
CA THR A 191 16.92 -15.77 -11.90
C THR A 191 16.37 -14.53 -12.59
N TYR A 192 16.28 -13.45 -11.83
CA TYR A 192 15.78 -12.17 -12.31
C TYR A 192 16.86 -11.10 -12.07
N PHE A 193 17.09 -10.25 -13.07
CA PHE A 193 17.85 -9.02 -12.86
C PHE A 193 16.91 -7.95 -12.31
N LYS A 194 17.34 -7.23 -11.26
CA LYS A 194 16.56 -6.17 -10.62
C LYS A 194 17.18 -4.80 -10.93
N LYS A 195 16.36 -3.85 -11.37
CA LYS A 195 16.78 -2.45 -11.56
C LYS A 195 15.80 -1.53 -10.86
N SER A 196 16.32 -0.57 -10.11
CA SER A 196 15.51 0.47 -9.48
C SER A 196 15.47 1.71 -10.36
N ILE A 197 14.29 2.26 -10.58
CA ILE A 197 14.07 3.52 -11.29
C ILE A 197 13.35 4.48 -10.35
N LEU A 198 13.89 5.68 -10.23
CA LEU A 198 13.26 6.80 -9.53
C LEU A 198 12.39 7.57 -10.53
N VAL A 199 11.11 7.71 -10.23
CA VAL A 199 10.19 8.56 -10.99
C VAL A 199 9.82 9.75 -10.14
N THR A 200 9.92 10.94 -10.71
CA THR A 200 9.35 12.15 -10.13
C THR A 200 7.99 12.37 -10.79
N MET A 201 6.94 12.42 -9.98
CA MET A 201 5.58 12.66 -10.44
C MET A 201 5.33 14.17 -10.48
N SER A 202 5.09 14.72 -11.66
CA SER A 202 4.49 16.05 -11.79
C SER A 202 2.97 15.91 -11.79
N ARG A 203 2.27 16.89 -11.21
CA ARG A 203 0.81 16.99 -11.32
C ARG A 203 0.39 17.01 -12.80
N LEU A 204 -0.79 16.47 -13.09
CA LEU A 204 -1.40 16.53 -14.43
C LEU A 204 -1.93 17.93 -14.81
N ASP A 205 -1.55 18.98 -14.09
CA ASP A 205 -2.02 20.35 -14.33
C ASP A 205 -0.94 21.15 -15.09
N ASP A 206 -1.12 21.25 -16.41
CA ASP A 206 -0.77 22.39 -17.29
C ASP A 206 -1.95 22.63 -18.25
#